data_AF-A0A959K1Y5-F1
#
_entry.id   AF-A0A959K1Y5-F1
#
_cell.length_a   1.000
_cell.length_b   1.000
_cell.length_c   1.000
_cell.angle_alpha   90.00
_cell.angle_beta   90.00
_cell.angle_gamma   90.00
#
_symmetry.space_group_name_H-M   'P 1'
#
loop_
_entity.id
_entity.type
_entity.pdbx_description
1 polymer ?
#
loop_
_entity_poly.entity_id
_entity_poly.type
_entity_poly.pdbx_seq_one_letter_code
_entity_poly.pdbx_strand_id
1 'polypeptide(L)'
;ELNSISSGLSSALRNYLSQGGNVLVFPAANSDLTSYNEFLTQINAGTLGQFDTTDRTVNYYNNNEFVFNDVFEQTRSNIRLPSTTGNFQLTNRGRLVEKLLGYRDGSTFLAKYSIDQGRLFVCAAPLNVEINNLVTQAEVFIPMLYKMALSTAGEGKVAYTIGSDQFVELENKASGAEVVYRVTGPSNFIPSQQSQGRFIILGLHDQVQEAGFYDVYLREGEVLKTYAFNSNRLESDPVCLSPDQLEERYGDAVTIIEQTQQANLGEFIQQKDRGIILWKYCLILALIFLALEALIIRFWSV
;
A
#
# COMPACT_ATOMS: atom_id res chain seq x y z
N GLU A 1 -10.59 28.00 -7.06
CA GLU A 1 -9.90 29.11 -6.34
C GLU A 1 -10.96 30.09 -5.85
N LEU A 2 -10.74 30.75 -4.72
CA LEU A 2 -11.66 31.75 -4.18
C LEU A 2 -10.90 33.04 -3.86
N ASN A 3 -11.53 34.19 -4.10
CA ASN A 3 -10.93 35.47 -3.75
C ASN A 3 -11.10 35.78 -2.26
N SER A 4 -12.19 35.34 -1.63
CA SER A 4 -12.42 35.51 -0.20
C SER A 4 -13.21 34.34 0.38
N ILE A 5 -13.09 34.15 1.69
CA ILE A 5 -13.87 33.16 2.44
C ILE A 5 -14.89 33.91 3.29
N SER A 6 -16.18 33.78 2.97
CA SER A 6 -17.23 34.39 3.79
C SER A 6 -17.34 33.71 5.15
N SER A 7 -17.85 34.41 6.17
CA SER A 7 -18.07 33.85 7.51
C SER A 7 -18.99 32.63 7.49
N GLY A 8 -20.01 32.63 6.63
CA GLY A 8 -20.90 31.49 6.41
C GLY A 8 -20.17 30.26 5.86
N LEU A 9 -19.31 30.46 4.86
CA LEU A 9 -18.49 29.38 4.29
C LEU A 9 -17.45 28.88 5.30
N SER A 10 -16.79 29.77 6.03
CA SER A 10 -15.85 29.43 7.10
C SER A 10 -16.50 28.50 8.13
N SER A 11 -17.70 28.85 8.61
CA SER A 11 -18.45 28.04 9.57
C SER A 11 -18.84 26.67 9.00
N ALA A 12 -19.34 26.63 7.77
CA ALA A 12 -19.71 25.38 7.09
C ALA A 12 -18.50 24.45 6.88
N LEU A 13 -17.37 24.98 6.43
CA LEU A 13 -16.13 24.22 6.24
C LEU A 13 -15.57 23.71 7.57
N ARG A 14 -15.61 24.51 8.63
CA ARG A 14 -15.22 24.08 9.97
C ARG A 14 -16.06 22.90 10.45
N ASN A 15 -17.39 22.98 10.30
CA ASN A 15 -18.27 21.89 10.66
C ASN A 15 -17.98 20.62 9.83
N TYR A 16 -17.78 20.77 8.52
CA TYR A 16 -17.44 19.66 7.65
C TYR A 16 -16.10 18.99 8.02
N LEU A 17 -15.07 19.78 8.32
CA LEU A 17 -13.79 19.30 8.85
C LEU A 17 -13.98 18.57 10.18
N SER A 18 -14.77 19.13 11.11
CA SER A 18 -14.99 18.51 12.42
C SER A 18 -15.65 17.13 12.35
N GLN A 19 -16.41 16.88 11.28
CA GLN A 19 -17.11 15.61 10.99
C GLN A 19 -16.27 14.60 10.20
N GLY A 20 -14.98 14.89 9.94
CA GLY A 20 -14.09 13.97 9.23
C GLY A 20 -13.97 14.22 7.73
N GLY A 21 -14.52 15.34 7.26
CA GLY A 21 -14.37 15.79 5.88
C GLY A 21 -12.96 16.24 5.55
N ASN A 22 -12.61 16.19 4.26
CA ASN A 22 -11.34 16.71 3.75
C ASN A 22 -11.56 17.95 2.91
N VAL A 23 -10.78 19.00 3.16
CA VAL A 23 -10.87 20.26 2.42
C VAL A 23 -9.53 20.58 1.81
N LEU A 24 -9.48 20.76 0.48
CA LEU A 24 -8.31 21.23 -0.24
C LEU A 24 -8.51 22.68 -0.68
N VAL A 25 -7.57 23.55 -0.31
CA VAL A 25 -7.64 24.99 -0.52
C VAL A 25 -6.58 25.43 -1.52
N PHE A 26 -7.05 26.13 -2.57
CA PHE A 26 -6.22 26.88 -3.50
C PHE A 26 -6.59 28.38 -3.41
N PRO A 27 -5.71 29.24 -2.85
CA PRO A 27 -5.93 30.68 -2.84
C PRO A 27 -5.77 31.27 -4.25
N ALA A 28 -6.56 32.27 -4.60
CA ALA A 28 -6.37 33.06 -5.82
C ALA A 28 -5.18 34.04 -5.63
N ALA A 29 -4.52 34.46 -6.71
CA ALA A 29 -3.39 35.39 -6.61
C ALA A 29 -3.77 36.73 -5.96
N ASN A 30 -5.02 37.15 -6.12
CA ASN A 30 -5.61 38.36 -5.53
C ASN A 30 -6.52 38.05 -4.33
N SER A 31 -6.28 36.94 -3.61
CA SER A 31 -7.06 36.59 -2.42
C SER A 31 -6.99 37.69 -1.34
N ASP A 32 -8.13 37.95 -0.70
CA ASP A 32 -8.20 38.72 0.52
C ASP A 32 -7.61 37.92 1.69
N LEU A 33 -6.35 38.23 1.99
CA LEU A 33 -5.57 37.60 3.06
C LEU A 33 -6.26 37.71 4.42
N THR A 34 -7.06 38.75 4.66
CA THR A 34 -7.78 38.93 5.93
C THR A 34 -8.80 37.80 6.09
N SER A 35 -9.69 37.63 5.11
CA SER A 35 -10.72 36.59 5.14
C SER A 35 -10.13 35.16 5.24
N TYR A 36 -9.04 34.89 4.51
CA TYR A 36 -8.36 33.61 4.57
C TYR A 36 -7.72 33.35 5.92
N ASN A 37 -6.99 34.33 6.46
CA ASN A 37 -6.28 34.16 7.72
C ASN A 37 -7.24 34.11 8.92
N GLU A 38 -8.39 34.77 8.84
CA GLU A 38 -9.48 34.59 9.82
C GLU A 38 -9.95 33.13 9.87
N PHE A 39 -10.27 32.53 8.71
CA PHE A 39 -10.66 31.12 8.63
C PHE A 39 -9.55 30.18 9.12
N LEU A 40 -8.33 30.34 8.60
CA LEU A 40 -7.19 29.46 8.92
C LEU A 40 -6.82 29.52 10.41
N THR A 41 -6.86 30.72 11.01
CA THR A 41 -6.57 30.88 12.44
C THR A 41 -7.65 30.24 13.31
N GLN A 42 -8.94 30.35 12.92
CA GLN A 42 -10.05 29.74 13.68
C GLN A 42 -9.94 28.21 13.79
N ILE A 43 -9.28 27.56 12.84
CA ILE A 43 -9.04 26.12 12.84
C ILE A 43 -7.59 25.75 13.21
N ASN A 44 -6.82 26.68 13.79
CA ASN A 44 -5.43 26.47 14.19
C ASN A 44 -4.48 26.01 13.06
N ALA A 45 -4.77 26.41 11.82
CA ALA A 45 -3.93 26.16 10.65
C ALA A 45 -2.94 27.31 10.41
N GLY A 46 -1.97 27.05 9.53
CA GLY A 46 -1.02 28.04 9.05
C GLY A 46 -1.69 29.12 8.20
N THR A 47 -1.20 30.35 8.32
CA THR A 47 -1.73 31.52 7.61
C THR A 47 -1.01 31.76 6.28
N LEU A 48 -1.68 32.46 5.36
CA LEU A 48 -1.10 32.95 4.11
C LEU A 48 -0.40 34.30 4.37
N GLY A 49 0.86 34.39 3.95
CA GLY A 49 1.63 35.63 3.88
C GLY A 49 1.38 36.40 2.59
N GLN A 50 2.28 37.30 2.23
CA GLN A 50 2.18 38.06 0.98
C GLN A 50 2.34 37.16 -0.25
N PHE A 51 1.63 37.51 -1.34
CA PHE A 51 1.83 36.90 -2.65
C PHE A 51 3.10 37.45 -3.31
N ASP A 52 3.95 36.55 -3.78
CA ASP A 52 5.22 36.82 -4.43
C ASP A 52 5.22 36.16 -5.81
N THR A 53 5.71 36.86 -6.84
CA THR A 53 5.81 36.38 -8.23
C THR A 53 7.18 35.77 -8.54
N THR A 54 7.80 35.15 -7.54
CA THR A 54 9.08 34.47 -7.69
C THR A 54 8.86 33.04 -8.17
N ASP A 55 9.59 32.67 -9.22
CA ASP A 55 9.62 31.31 -9.75
C ASP A 55 10.17 30.33 -8.71
N ARG A 56 9.40 29.29 -8.39
CA ARG A 56 9.80 28.23 -7.46
C ARG A 56 9.49 26.86 -8.02
N THR A 57 10.41 25.93 -7.80
CA THR A 57 10.26 24.53 -8.22
C THR A 57 10.13 23.63 -6.99
N VAL A 58 9.16 22.72 -7.00
CA VAL A 58 8.99 21.70 -5.96
C VAL A 58 10.05 20.61 -6.17
N ASN A 59 10.74 20.22 -5.10
CA ASN A 59 11.73 19.14 -5.11
C ASN A 59 11.51 18.11 -3.99
N TYR A 60 10.70 18.45 -3.01
CA TYR A 60 10.42 17.60 -1.86
C TYR A 60 8.99 17.10 -1.93
N TYR A 61 8.81 15.80 -1.65
CA TYR A 61 7.51 15.19 -1.38
C TYR A 61 7.64 14.24 -0.19
N ASN A 62 6.62 14.19 0.66
CA ASN A 62 6.62 13.31 1.84
C ASN A 62 6.04 11.94 1.49
N ASN A 63 6.91 10.96 1.23
CA ASN A 63 6.54 9.59 0.87
C ASN A 63 5.99 8.76 2.06
N ASN A 64 6.28 9.16 3.30
CA ASN A 64 5.77 8.46 4.48
C ASN A 64 4.30 8.79 4.77
N GLU A 65 3.78 9.82 4.13
CA GLU A 65 2.44 10.34 4.40
C GLU A 65 1.41 9.78 3.41
N PHE A 66 0.20 9.47 3.90
CA PHE A 66 -0.78 8.66 3.16
C PHE A 66 -1.10 9.19 1.75
N VAL A 67 -0.99 10.50 1.54
CA VAL A 67 -1.24 11.18 0.26
C VAL A 67 -0.28 10.71 -0.82
N PHE A 68 0.97 10.41 -0.47
CA PHE A 68 2.02 9.98 -1.41
C PHE A 68 2.61 8.61 -1.09
N ASN A 69 2.20 7.97 0.01
CA ASN A 69 2.57 6.59 0.31
C ASN A 69 1.96 5.63 -0.73
N ASP A 70 2.78 4.68 -1.18
CA ASP A 70 2.47 3.67 -2.21
C ASP A 70 2.02 4.25 -3.56
N VAL A 71 2.21 5.55 -3.81
CA VAL A 71 1.89 6.16 -5.11
C VAL A 71 2.99 5.89 -6.14
N PHE A 72 4.23 5.70 -5.68
CA PHE A 72 5.39 5.48 -6.54
C PHE A 72 6.08 4.16 -6.16
N GLU A 73 5.97 3.13 -7.02
CA GLU A 73 6.55 1.79 -6.79
C GLU A 73 8.08 1.79 -6.68
N GLN A 74 8.73 2.74 -7.35
CA GLN A 74 10.16 2.97 -7.30
C GLN A 74 10.37 4.45 -7.04
N THR A 75 11.28 4.79 -6.13
CA THR A 75 11.86 6.14 -6.05
C THR A 75 12.69 6.39 -7.30
N ARG A 76 12.04 6.46 -8.47
CA ARG A 76 12.70 6.83 -9.72
C ARG A 76 13.20 8.25 -9.53
N SER A 77 14.45 8.49 -9.90
CA SER A 77 15.13 9.78 -9.78
C SER A 77 14.50 10.93 -10.61
N ASN A 78 13.39 10.68 -11.34
CA ASN A 78 12.82 11.58 -12.33
C ASN A 78 11.31 11.87 -12.15
N ILE A 79 10.77 11.84 -10.92
CA ILE A 79 9.39 12.29 -10.69
C ILE A 79 9.27 13.76 -11.08
N ARG A 80 8.33 14.09 -11.97
CA ARG A 80 8.06 15.47 -12.37
C ARG A 80 7.18 16.16 -11.33
N LEU A 81 7.84 16.89 -10.44
CA LEU A 81 7.18 17.72 -9.44
C LEU A 81 6.83 19.10 -10.03
N PRO A 82 5.79 19.76 -9.49
CA PRO A 82 5.30 21.02 -10.04
C PRO A 82 6.25 22.19 -9.80
N SER A 83 5.99 23.28 -10.51
CA SER A 83 6.63 24.58 -10.37
C SER A 83 5.58 25.68 -10.46
N THR A 84 5.89 26.80 -9.82
CA THR A 84 5.04 27.98 -9.79
C THR A 84 5.82 29.22 -10.18
N THR A 85 5.15 30.20 -10.78
CA THR A 85 5.66 31.55 -11.04
C THR A 85 5.09 32.58 -10.06
N GLY A 86 4.22 32.14 -9.15
CA GLY A 86 3.70 32.94 -8.06
C GLY A 86 3.12 32.11 -6.92
N ASN A 87 3.36 32.54 -5.68
CA ASN A 87 3.01 31.80 -4.48
C ASN A 87 2.89 32.71 -3.24
N PHE A 88 2.16 32.22 -2.26
CA PHE A 88 2.04 32.76 -0.93
C PHE A 88 3.07 32.12 0.00
N GLN A 89 3.62 32.90 0.93
CA GLN A 89 4.40 32.33 2.01
C GLN A 89 3.47 31.71 3.06
N LEU A 90 3.46 30.37 3.16
CA LEU A 90 2.72 29.67 4.21
C LEU A 90 3.49 29.71 5.53
N THR A 91 2.82 30.16 6.60
CA THR A 91 3.37 29.99 7.95
C THR A 91 3.09 28.56 8.42
N ASN A 92 4.12 27.85 8.89
CA ASN A 92 3.93 26.54 9.51
C ASN A 92 3.53 26.76 10.98
N ARG A 93 2.29 27.20 11.22
CA ARG A 93 1.68 27.26 12.56
C ARG A 93 0.66 26.14 12.71
N GLY A 94 0.69 25.45 13.84
CA GLY A 94 -0.22 24.33 14.14
C GLY A 94 0.52 23.16 14.79
N ARG A 95 -0.15 22.47 15.73
CA ARG A 95 0.44 21.38 16.52
C ARG A 95 0.68 20.09 15.71
N LEU A 96 -0.01 19.93 14.59
CA LEU A 96 -0.03 18.74 13.72
C LEU A 96 0.02 19.15 12.24
N VAL A 97 1.01 19.97 11.85
CA VAL A 97 1.23 20.36 10.46
C VAL A 97 2.24 19.43 9.80
N GLU A 98 1.92 18.96 8.60
CA GLU A 98 2.82 18.14 7.79
C GLU A 98 3.04 18.78 6.42
N LYS A 99 4.30 18.95 6.05
CA LYS A 99 4.68 19.42 4.71
C LYS A 99 4.56 18.23 3.75
N LEU A 100 3.57 18.27 2.86
CA LEU A 100 3.34 17.24 1.84
C LEU A 100 4.26 17.43 0.63
N LEU A 101 4.34 18.67 0.14
CA LEU A 101 5.22 19.08 -0.95
C LEU A 101 5.98 20.34 -0.54
N GLY A 102 7.26 20.41 -0.92
CA GLY A 102 8.15 21.51 -0.57
C GLY A 102 8.94 22.04 -1.77
N TYR A 103 9.11 23.36 -1.80
CA TYR A 103 9.97 24.04 -2.75
C TYR A 103 11.45 23.83 -2.42
N ARG A 104 12.32 24.03 -3.42
CA ARG A 104 13.79 23.91 -3.30
C ARG A 104 14.40 24.83 -2.23
N ASP A 105 13.78 25.98 -2.00
CA ASP A 105 14.19 26.94 -0.96
C ASP A 105 13.79 26.50 0.46
N GLY A 106 13.11 25.35 0.59
CA GLY A 106 12.63 24.80 1.85
C GLY A 106 11.21 25.23 2.23
N SER A 107 10.65 26.23 1.55
CA SER A 107 9.29 26.71 1.80
C SER A 107 8.23 25.68 1.41
N THR A 108 7.07 25.74 2.07
CA THR A 108 5.99 24.77 1.89
C THR A 108 5.19 25.08 0.63
N PHE A 109 5.03 24.10 -0.27
CA PHE A 109 4.11 24.20 -1.41
C PHE A 109 2.72 23.70 -1.06
N LEU A 110 2.62 22.58 -0.35
CA LEU A 110 1.36 21.97 0.07
C LEU A 110 1.51 21.46 1.50
N ALA A 111 0.65 21.94 2.39
CA ALA A 111 0.62 21.55 3.79
C ALA A 111 -0.66 20.78 4.12
N LYS A 112 -0.57 19.79 5.02
CA LYS A 112 -1.70 19.12 5.66
C LYS A 112 -1.79 19.58 7.11
N TYR A 113 -3.01 19.84 7.58
CA TYR A 113 -3.36 20.09 8.97
C TYR A 113 -4.44 19.10 9.39
N SER A 114 -4.23 18.41 10.49
CA SER A 114 -5.24 17.55 11.12
C SER A 114 -6.18 18.41 11.97
N ILE A 115 -7.45 18.52 11.59
CA ILE A 115 -8.46 19.36 12.25
C ILE A 115 -9.57 18.46 12.79
N ASP A 116 -9.59 18.23 14.10
CA ASP A 116 -10.51 17.29 14.75
C ASP A 116 -10.47 15.91 14.07
N GLN A 117 -11.56 15.51 13.40
CA GLN A 117 -11.60 14.29 12.61
C GLN A 117 -11.18 14.50 11.17
N GLY A 118 -11.14 15.72 10.64
CA GLY A 118 -10.91 15.98 9.21
C GLY A 118 -9.48 16.39 8.89
N ARG A 119 -9.24 16.64 7.61
CA ARG A 119 -7.93 17.08 7.10
C ARG A 119 -8.10 18.31 6.23
N LEU A 120 -7.36 19.36 6.56
CA LEU A 120 -7.23 20.54 5.73
C LEU A 120 -5.92 20.47 4.95
N PHE A 121 -6.00 20.65 3.64
CA PHE A 121 -4.85 20.78 2.76
C PHE A 121 -4.81 22.20 2.22
N VAL A 122 -3.67 22.88 2.37
CA VAL A 122 -3.51 24.25 1.90
C VAL A 122 -2.35 24.32 0.92
N CYS A 123 -2.66 24.68 -0.32
CA CYS A 123 -1.68 24.97 -1.36
C CYS A 123 -1.19 26.41 -1.21
N ALA A 124 0.12 26.61 -1.35
CA ALA A 124 0.76 27.93 -1.35
C ALA A 124 0.51 28.70 -2.64
N ALA A 125 -0.02 28.08 -3.69
CA ALA A 125 -0.18 28.71 -4.99
C ALA A 125 -1.61 28.58 -5.52
N PRO A 126 -2.02 29.49 -6.42
CA PRO A 126 -3.22 29.34 -7.22
C PRO A 126 -3.23 28.02 -8.01
N LEU A 127 -4.42 27.52 -8.35
CA LEU A 127 -4.65 26.44 -9.31
C LEU A 127 -4.51 26.89 -10.78
N ASN A 128 -4.49 28.20 -11.04
CA ASN A 128 -4.33 28.77 -12.38
C ASN A 128 -3.06 28.24 -13.06
N VAL A 129 -3.24 27.60 -14.24
CA VAL A 129 -2.19 26.91 -14.99
C VAL A 129 -1.05 27.82 -15.48
N GLU A 130 -1.31 29.12 -15.63
CA GLU A 130 -0.29 30.12 -15.98
C GLU A 130 0.65 30.40 -14.81
N ILE A 131 0.18 30.21 -13.58
CA ILE A 131 0.93 30.49 -12.34
C ILE A 131 1.46 29.20 -11.71
N ASN A 132 0.74 28.08 -11.85
CA ASN A 132 1.03 26.82 -11.20
C ASN A 132 0.76 25.65 -12.15
N ASN A 133 1.81 24.91 -12.49
CA ASN A 133 1.68 23.80 -13.43
C ASN A 133 1.25 22.47 -12.75
N LEU A 134 0.86 22.46 -11.48
CA LEU A 134 0.41 21.27 -10.75
C LEU A 134 -0.63 20.46 -11.53
N VAL A 135 -1.64 21.13 -12.10
CA VAL A 135 -2.70 20.46 -12.87
C VAL A 135 -2.15 19.72 -14.09
N THR A 136 -1.08 20.23 -14.69
CA THR A 136 -0.42 19.58 -15.84
C THR A 136 0.51 18.43 -15.43
N GLN A 137 0.90 18.34 -14.16
CA GLN A 137 1.70 17.22 -13.63
C GLN A 137 0.77 16.10 -13.15
N ALA A 138 0.14 15.41 -14.11
CA ALA A 138 -0.86 14.37 -13.85
C ALA A 138 -0.38 13.25 -12.91
N GLU A 139 0.92 12.91 -12.97
CA GLU A 139 1.58 11.90 -12.12
C GLU A 139 1.49 12.22 -10.62
N VAL A 140 1.40 13.51 -10.26
CA VAL A 140 1.28 13.97 -8.87
C VAL A 140 -0.15 14.39 -8.57
N PHE A 141 -0.76 15.19 -9.46
CA PHE A 141 -2.05 15.81 -9.19
C PHE A 141 -3.20 14.82 -9.08
N ILE A 142 -3.25 13.81 -9.97
CA ILE A 142 -4.36 12.85 -9.99
C ILE A 142 -4.32 11.94 -8.75
N PRO A 143 -3.20 11.25 -8.41
CA PRO A 143 -3.14 10.41 -7.23
C PRO A 143 -3.34 11.20 -5.93
N MET A 144 -2.76 12.41 -5.85
CA MET A 144 -2.95 13.31 -4.71
C MET A 144 -4.43 13.62 -4.49
N LEU A 145 -5.15 14.03 -5.54
CA LEU A 145 -6.57 14.36 -5.43
C LEU A 145 -7.40 13.13 -5.05
N TYR A 146 -7.10 11.96 -5.63
CA TYR A 146 -7.78 10.71 -5.31
C TYR A 146 -7.58 10.31 -3.84
N LYS A 147 -6.33 10.30 -3.36
CA LYS A 147 -6.00 9.99 -1.97
C LYS A 147 -6.67 10.99 -1.03
N MET A 148 -6.62 12.29 -1.31
CA MET A 148 -7.29 13.30 -0.51
C MET A 148 -8.81 13.13 -0.48
N ALA A 149 -9.45 12.84 -1.62
CA ALA A 149 -10.89 12.68 -1.70
C ALA A 149 -11.39 11.40 -1.02
N LEU A 150 -10.66 10.29 -1.18
CA LEU A 150 -11.06 8.98 -0.64
C LEU A 150 -10.62 8.75 0.81
N SER A 151 -9.70 9.57 1.33
CA SER A 151 -9.19 9.39 2.69
C SER A 151 -10.21 9.81 3.73
N THR A 152 -11.19 8.98 4.05
CA THR A 152 -11.99 9.22 5.25
C THR A 152 -11.06 9.19 6.46
N ALA A 153 -11.11 10.22 7.29
CA ALA A 153 -10.26 10.28 8.46
C ALA A 153 -10.86 9.49 9.66
N GLY A 154 -11.94 8.74 9.41
CA GLY A 154 -12.62 7.86 10.38
C GLY A 154 -12.48 6.36 10.14
N GLU A 155 -12.05 5.89 8.96
CA GLU A 155 -11.84 4.45 8.73
C GLU A 155 -10.42 4.06 9.12
N GLY A 156 -10.18 3.99 10.44
CA GLY A 156 -8.98 3.34 10.96
C GLY A 156 -8.90 1.90 10.45
N LYS A 157 -7.68 1.42 10.16
CA LYS A 157 -7.36 0.08 9.65
C LYS A 157 -8.27 -0.98 10.29
N VAL A 158 -8.95 -1.77 9.45
CA VAL A 158 -9.89 -2.82 9.89
C VAL A 158 -9.29 -4.22 9.81
N ALA A 159 -8.19 -4.38 9.07
CA ALA A 159 -7.50 -5.65 8.88
C ALA A 159 -6.03 -5.53 9.29
N TYR A 160 -5.56 -6.45 10.12
CA TYR A 160 -4.24 -6.47 10.75
C TYR A 160 -3.56 -7.82 10.52
N THR A 161 -2.23 -7.84 10.67
CA THR A 161 -1.41 -9.04 10.56
C THR A 161 -0.92 -9.48 11.94
N ILE A 162 -1.17 -10.75 12.26
CA ILE A 162 -0.77 -11.38 13.52
C ILE A 162 0.75 -11.35 13.65
N GLY A 163 1.24 -10.95 14.83
CA GLY A 163 2.67 -10.87 15.16
C GLY A 163 3.37 -9.57 14.73
N SER A 164 2.81 -8.79 13.80
CA SER A 164 3.36 -7.48 13.41
C SER A 164 2.55 -6.31 13.94
N ASP A 165 1.23 -6.40 13.88
CA ASP A 165 0.33 -5.35 14.34
C ASP A 165 -0.07 -5.60 15.81
N GLN A 166 0.47 -4.79 16.73
CA GLN A 166 0.24 -4.97 18.17
C GLN A 166 -0.78 -3.99 18.77
N PHE A 167 -1.24 -2.99 18.00
CA PHE A 167 -2.13 -1.95 18.48
C PHE A 167 -3.30 -1.73 17.53
N VAL A 168 -4.49 -1.55 18.09
CA VAL A 168 -5.69 -1.14 17.35
C VAL A 168 -6.30 0.09 17.99
N GLU A 169 -6.91 0.94 17.15
CA GLU A 169 -7.50 2.21 17.57
C GLU A 169 -8.99 2.27 17.25
N LEU A 170 -9.76 2.70 18.24
CA LEU A 170 -11.19 3.01 18.12
C LEU A 170 -11.57 4.24 18.93
N GLU A 171 -12.73 4.77 18.61
CA GLU A 171 -13.31 5.89 19.35
C GLU A 171 -13.57 5.50 20.81
N ASN A 172 -13.15 6.37 21.72
CA ASN A 172 -13.38 6.20 23.13
C ASN A 172 -14.83 6.53 23.48
N LYS A 173 -15.63 5.49 23.72
CA LYS A 173 -17.01 5.53 24.18
C LYS A 173 -17.13 5.24 25.68
N ALA A 174 -16.00 5.07 26.38
CA ALA A 174 -16.03 4.90 27.82
C ALA A 174 -16.46 6.21 28.51
N SER A 175 -17.56 6.15 29.24
CA SER A 175 -18.03 7.21 30.13
C SER A 175 -18.13 6.64 31.54
N GLY A 176 -17.10 6.88 32.36
CA GLY A 176 -16.97 6.36 33.72
C GLY A 176 -15.68 5.56 33.95
N ALA A 177 -15.24 5.48 35.22
CA ALA A 177 -13.95 4.93 35.60
C ALA A 177 -13.84 3.38 35.57
N GLU A 178 -14.96 2.66 35.42
CA GLU A 178 -14.99 1.19 35.53
C GLU A 178 -15.22 0.46 34.20
N VAL A 179 -15.16 1.19 33.08
CA VAL A 179 -15.54 0.63 31.79
C VAL A 179 -14.30 0.16 31.02
N VAL A 180 -14.18 -1.15 30.86
CA VAL A 180 -13.01 -1.82 30.27
C VAL A 180 -13.41 -2.45 28.94
N TYR A 181 -12.68 -2.11 27.87
CA TYR A 181 -12.89 -2.71 26.56
C TYR A 181 -12.51 -4.20 26.58
N ARG A 182 -13.33 -5.03 25.93
CA ARG A 182 -13.13 -6.47 25.78
C ARG A 182 -13.08 -6.83 24.31
N VAL A 183 -12.26 -7.84 23.99
CA VAL A 183 -12.11 -8.36 22.64
C VAL A 183 -12.55 -9.83 22.66
N THR A 184 -13.46 -10.20 21.76
CA THR A 184 -13.99 -11.57 21.61
C THR A 184 -13.94 -12.02 20.17
N GLY A 185 -13.59 -13.27 19.94
CA GLY A 185 -13.45 -13.87 18.62
C GLY A 185 -13.00 -15.32 18.77
N PRO A 186 -12.02 -15.77 17.95
CA PRO A 186 -11.32 -17.03 18.20
C PRO A 186 -10.71 -17.12 19.61
N SER A 187 -10.20 -16.01 20.14
CA SER A 187 -9.76 -15.88 21.53
C SER A 187 -10.41 -14.67 22.21
N ASN A 188 -10.64 -14.78 23.53
CA ASN A 188 -11.30 -13.76 24.33
C ASN A 188 -10.35 -13.21 25.38
N PHE A 189 -10.14 -11.90 25.39
CA PHE A 189 -9.18 -11.25 26.28
C PHE A 189 -9.52 -9.77 26.53
N ILE A 190 -8.83 -9.22 27.53
CA ILE A 190 -8.87 -7.79 27.86
C ILE A 190 -7.52 -7.19 27.45
N PRO A 191 -7.47 -6.39 26.38
CA PRO A 191 -6.22 -5.75 25.96
C PRO A 191 -5.83 -4.64 26.94
N SER A 192 -4.56 -4.27 26.91
CA SER A 192 -4.09 -3.02 27.52
C SER A 192 -4.77 -1.82 26.86
N GLN A 193 -5.04 -0.76 27.60
CA GLN A 193 -5.88 0.35 27.12
C GLN A 193 -5.25 1.66 27.51
N GLN A 194 -4.95 2.48 26.52
CA GLN A 194 -4.42 3.83 26.73
C GLN A 194 -5.37 4.83 26.08
N SER A 195 -6.00 5.66 26.92
CA SER A 195 -6.83 6.76 26.42
C SER A 195 -5.93 7.88 25.89
N GLN A 196 -6.16 8.29 24.64
CA GLN A 196 -5.54 9.44 24.00
C GLN A 196 -6.64 10.39 23.51
N GLY A 197 -7.18 11.18 24.43
CA GLY A 197 -8.27 12.12 24.14
C GLY A 197 -9.53 11.39 23.66
N ARG A 198 -9.89 11.58 22.38
CA ARG A 198 -11.07 10.97 21.76
C ARG A 198 -10.89 9.50 21.39
N PHE A 199 -9.65 9.02 21.26
CA PHE A 199 -9.39 7.64 20.88
C PHE A 199 -8.91 6.84 22.08
N ILE A 200 -9.12 5.52 21.99
CA ILE A 200 -8.48 4.55 22.87
C ILE A 200 -7.61 3.63 22.02
N ILE A 201 -6.37 3.48 22.44
CA ILE A 201 -5.42 2.55 21.84
C ILE A 201 -5.49 1.26 22.67
N LEU A 202 -5.84 0.17 22.00
CA LEU A 202 -5.84 -1.16 22.59
C LEU A 202 -4.57 -1.89 22.16
N GLY A 203 -3.70 -2.21 23.11
CA GLY A 203 -2.49 -3.00 22.87
C GLY A 203 -2.78 -4.49 23.09
N LEU A 204 -2.62 -5.28 22.03
CA LEU A 204 -2.98 -6.69 21.95
C LEU A 204 -1.91 -7.64 22.49
N HIS A 205 -0.63 -7.23 22.52
CA HIS A 205 0.48 -7.98 23.16
C HIS A 205 0.47 -9.50 22.89
N ASP A 206 0.37 -9.89 21.62
CA ASP A 206 0.37 -11.30 21.16
C ASP A 206 -0.79 -12.17 21.71
N GLN A 207 -1.85 -11.56 22.22
CA GLN A 207 -3.08 -12.26 22.66
C GLN A 207 -3.93 -12.76 21.48
N VAL A 208 -3.69 -12.22 20.27
CA VAL A 208 -4.28 -12.69 19.02
C VAL A 208 -3.33 -13.70 18.37
N GLN A 209 -3.66 -14.99 18.48
CA GLN A 209 -2.86 -16.08 17.90
C GLN A 209 -3.51 -16.74 16.69
N GLU A 210 -4.83 -16.60 16.55
CA GLU A 210 -5.61 -17.22 15.49
C GLU A 210 -6.19 -16.17 14.55
N ALA A 211 -6.15 -16.46 13.25
CA ALA A 211 -6.76 -15.61 12.23
C ALA A 211 -8.29 -15.65 12.34
N GLY A 212 -8.93 -14.49 12.20
CA GLY A 212 -10.37 -14.37 12.32
C GLY A 212 -10.83 -12.95 12.56
N PHE A 213 -12.14 -12.81 12.80
CA PHE A 213 -12.77 -11.56 13.18
C PHE A 213 -12.87 -11.48 14.70
N TYR A 214 -12.46 -10.34 15.24
CA TYR A 214 -12.47 -10.05 16.66
C TYR A 214 -13.32 -8.81 16.90
N ASP A 215 -14.37 -8.97 17.68
CA ASP A 215 -15.29 -7.92 18.06
C ASP A 215 -14.83 -7.24 19.34
N VAL A 216 -14.81 -5.91 19.30
CA VAL A 216 -14.52 -5.07 20.45
C VAL A 216 -15.82 -4.51 21.00
N TYR A 217 -16.05 -4.71 22.28
CA TYR A 217 -17.25 -4.25 22.97
C TYR A 217 -16.91 -3.67 24.34
N LEU A 218 -17.75 -2.74 24.75
CA LEU A 218 -17.65 -2.03 26.02
C LEU A 218 -18.62 -2.61 27.07
N ARG A 219 -19.78 -3.08 26.59
CA ARG A 219 -20.82 -3.79 27.32
C ARG A 219 -21.15 -5.05 26.54
N GLU A 220 -21.42 -6.15 27.24
CA GLU A 220 -21.78 -7.41 26.58
C GLU A 220 -22.99 -7.21 25.67
N GLY A 221 -22.88 -7.67 24.42
CA GLY A 221 -23.92 -7.56 23.39
C GLY A 221 -23.87 -6.29 22.53
N GLU A 222 -23.06 -5.27 22.85
CA GLU A 222 -22.89 -4.06 22.04
C GLU A 222 -21.53 -4.05 21.35
N VAL A 223 -21.47 -4.58 20.13
CA VAL A 223 -20.25 -4.55 19.30
C VAL A 223 -19.98 -3.12 18.86
N LEU A 224 -18.84 -2.58 19.28
CA LEU A 224 -18.40 -1.23 18.91
C LEU A 224 -17.64 -1.21 17.57
N LYS A 225 -16.78 -2.22 17.36
CA LYS A 225 -15.97 -2.34 16.15
C LYS A 225 -15.50 -3.78 15.98
N THR A 226 -15.40 -4.24 14.74
CA THR A 226 -14.85 -5.54 14.39
C THR A 226 -13.51 -5.35 13.68
N TYR A 227 -12.50 -6.11 14.09
CA TYR A 227 -11.20 -6.15 13.44
C TYR A 227 -10.91 -7.54 12.87
N ALA A 228 -10.36 -7.59 11.66
CA ALA A 228 -9.89 -8.82 11.04
C ALA A 228 -8.40 -8.98 11.33
N PHE A 229 -8.00 -10.15 11.85
CA PHE A 229 -6.59 -10.51 12.01
C PHE A 229 -6.26 -11.64 11.07
N ASN A 230 -5.19 -11.46 10.30
CA ASN A 230 -4.73 -12.41 9.29
C ASN A 230 -3.36 -12.95 9.68
N SER A 231 -3.12 -14.23 9.41
CA SER A 231 -1.79 -14.79 9.52
C SER A 231 -0.84 -14.08 8.55
N ASN A 232 0.41 -13.93 8.95
CA ASN A 232 1.44 -13.42 8.05
C ASN A 232 1.58 -14.36 6.84
N ARG A 233 1.49 -13.81 5.63
CA ARG A 233 1.61 -14.57 4.36
C ARG A 233 3.05 -14.69 3.87
N LEU A 234 4.03 -14.16 4.61
CA LEU A 234 5.42 -14.57 4.42
C LEU A 234 5.49 -16.06 4.69
N GLU A 235 5.65 -16.82 3.62
CA GLU A 235 5.76 -18.26 3.63
C GLU A 235 6.80 -18.68 4.68
N SER A 236 6.39 -19.53 5.62
CA SER A 236 7.29 -20.08 6.62
C SER A 236 8.28 -21.00 5.93
N ASP A 237 9.52 -20.52 5.83
CA ASP A 237 10.73 -21.26 5.46
C ASP A 237 10.70 -21.98 4.10
N PRO A 238 11.25 -21.37 3.01
CA PRO A 238 11.30 -21.98 1.68
C PRO A 238 12.40 -23.07 1.56
N VAL A 239 12.82 -23.69 2.68
CA VAL A 239 13.83 -24.75 2.66
C VAL A 239 13.28 -25.97 1.92
N CYS A 240 13.73 -26.11 0.68
CA CYS A 240 13.53 -27.31 -0.11
C CYS A 240 14.39 -28.45 0.45
N LEU A 241 13.84 -29.67 0.41
CA LEU A 241 14.61 -30.87 0.69
C LEU A 241 15.70 -31.07 -0.38
N SER A 242 16.89 -31.46 0.05
CA SER A 242 17.96 -31.89 -0.86
C SER A 242 17.62 -33.22 -1.55
N PRO A 243 18.25 -33.55 -2.71
CA PRO A 243 18.05 -34.83 -3.38
C PRO A 243 18.24 -36.04 -2.46
N ASP A 244 19.28 -36.03 -1.61
CA ASP A 244 19.56 -37.11 -0.66
C ASP A 244 18.42 -37.30 0.36
N GLN A 245 17.83 -36.19 0.83
CA GLN A 245 16.71 -36.22 1.77
C GLN A 245 15.40 -36.67 1.11
N LEU A 246 15.24 -36.40 -0.20
CA LEU A 246 14.11 -36.90 -0.96
C LEU A 246 14.22 -38.42 -1.17
N GLU A 247 15.44 -38.93 -1.42
CA GLU A 247 15.70 -40.35 -1.61
C GLU A 247 15.48 -41.14 -0.31
N GLU A 248 15.95 -40.62 0.83
CA GLU A 248 15.71 -41.24 2.15
C GLU A 248 14.22 -41.33 2.48
N ARG A 249 13.42 -40.30 2.12
CA ARG A 249 12.01 -40.21 2.50
C ARG A 249 11.07 -40.99 1.57
N TYR A 250 11.34 -40.97 0.27
CA TYR A 250 10.43 -41.52 -0.74
C TYR A 250 10.97 -42.78 -1.43
N GLY A 251 12.26 -43.06 -1.31
CA GLY A 251 12.92 -44.26 -1.85
C GLY A 251 12.55 -44.52 -3.31
N ASP A 252 12.33 -45.80 -3.65
CA ASP A 252 11.99 -46.26 -5.00
C ASP A 252 10.58 -45.86 -5.48
N ALA A 253 9.73 -45.29 -4.62
CA ALA A 253 8.37 -44.90 -5.01
C ALA A 253 8.35 -43.69 -5.95
N VAL A 254 9.44 -42.91 -5.99
CA VAL A 254 9.55 -41.68 -6.78
C VAL A 254 10.90 -41.66 -7.49
N THR A 255 10.92 -41.26 -8.76
CA THR A 255 12.18 -40.98 -9.47
C THR A 255 12.54 -39.51 -9.26
N ILE A 256 13.67 -39.25 -8.60
CA ILE A 256 14.20 -37.90 -8.37
C ILE A 256 14.98 -37.47 -9.61
N ILE A 257 14.66 -36.31 -10.16
CA ILE A 257 15.32 -35.76 -11.35
C ILE A 257 16.12 -34.54 -10.93
N GLU A 258 17.44 -34.64 -10.99
CA GLU A 258 18.33 -33.53 -10.65
C GLU A 258 18.33 -32.44 -11.72
N GLN A 259 18.60 -31.22 -11.29
CA GLN A 259 18.55 -30.00 -12.11
C GLN A 259 19.51 -30.04 -13.32
N THR A 260 20.59 -30.83 -13.23
CA THR A 260 21.56 -31.09 -14.31
C THR A 260 20.98 -31.88 -15.49
N GLN A 261 19.82 -32.53 -15.33
CA GLN A 261 19.14 -33.29 -16.38
C GLN A 261 18.06 -32.48 -17.13
N GLN A 262 17.82 -31.21 -16.76
CA GLN A 262 16.76 -30.38 -17.35
C GLN A 262 16.93 -30.11 -18.84
N ALA A 263 18.17 -30.05 -19.35
CA ALA A 263 18.42 -29.78 -20.76
C ALA A 263 17.86 -30.87 -21.70
N ASN A 264 17.70 -32.11 -21.22
CA ASN A 264 17.25 -33.27 -22.00
C ASN A 264 16.09 -34.03 -21.30
N LEU A 265 15.28 -33.33 -20.50
CA LEU A 265 14.19 -33.95 -19.73
C LEU A 265 13.21 -34.73 -20.62
N GLY A 266 12.92 -34.22 -21.82
CA GLY A 266 12.05 -34.88 -22.79
C GLY A 266 12.60 -36.22 -23.31
N GLU A 267 13.91 -36.31 -23.54
CA GLU A 267 14.56 -37.55 -23.99
C GLU A 267 14.63 -38.59 -22.87
N PHE A 268 14.90 -38.15 -21.64
CA PHE A 268 14.94 -39.03 -20.47
C PHE A 268 13.57 -39.68 -20.20
N ILE A 269 12.49 -38.89 -20.26
CA ILE A 269 11.12 -39.39 -20.11
C ILE A 269 10.78 -40.36 -21.25
N GLN A 270 11.13 -40.04 -22.50
CA GLN A 270 10.87 -40.92 -23.65
C GLN A 270 11.63 -42.25 -23.57
N GLN A 271 12.89 -42.27 -23.13
CA GLN A 271 13.66 -43.50 -22.97
C GLN A 271 13.09 -44.40 -21.86
N LYS A 272 12.66 -43.82 -20.74
CA LYS A 272 12.02 -44.58 -19.65
C LYS A 272 10.68 -45.20 -20.07
N ASP A 273 9.88 -44.47 -20.85
CA ASP A 273 8.52 -44.90 -21.19
C ASP A 273 8.47 -45.85 -22.42
N ARG A 274 9.37 -45.64 -23.40
CA ARG A 274 9.39 -46.43 -24.65
C ARG A 274 10.51 -47.46 -24.74
N GLY A 275 11.40 -47.51 -23.75
CA GLY A 275 12.59 -48.33 -23.78
C GLY A 275 13.56 -47.95 -24.90
N ILE A 276 14.63 -48.73 -25.07
CA ILE A 276 15.63 -48.53 -26.12
C ILE A 276 15.01 -48.84 -27.50
N ILE A 277 15.04 -47.86 -28.40
CA ILE A 277 14.46 -47.97 -29.74
C ILE A 277 15.37 -48.83 -30.64
N LEU A 278 15.12 -50.14 -30.70
CA LEU A 278 15.96 -51.10 -31.43
C LEU A 278 15.51 -51.42 -32.87
N TRP A 279 14.40 -50.86 -33.36
CA TRP A 279 13.83 -51.24 -34.67
C TRP A 279 14.79 -51.03 -35.85
N LYS A 280 15.69 -50.02 -35.77
CA LYS A 280 16.70 -49.77 -36.80
C LYS A 280 17.63 -50.97 -36.96
N TYR A 281 18.03 -51.58 -35.84
CA TYR A 281 18.86 -52.79 -35.84
C TYR A 281 18.08 -53.99 -36.41
N CYS A 282 16.80 -54.15 -36.05
CA CYS A 282 15.95 -55.20 -36.61
C CYS A 282 15.78 -55.06 -38.14
N LEU A 283 15.63 -53.84 -38.65
CA LEU A 283 15.46 -53.58 -40.08
C LEU A 283 16.75 -53.88 -40.87
N ILE A 284 17.91 -53.52 -40.32
CA ILE A 284 19.21 -53.88 -40.89
C ILE A 284 19.37 -55.41 -40.94
N LEU A 285 19.04 -56.12 -39.86
CA LEU A 285 19.10 -57.59 -39.83
C LEU A 285 18.17 -58.23 -40.87
N ALA A 286 16.96 -57.71 -41.04
CA ALA A 286 16.01 -58.20 -42.05
C ALA A 286 16.56 -58.04 -43.48
N LEU A 287 17.17 -56.89 -43.79
CA LEU A 287 17.83 -56.65 -45.08
C LEU A 287 19.01 -57.60 -45.30
N ILE A 288 19.82 -57.86 -44.27
CA ILE A 288 20.93 -58.81 -44.33
C ILE A 288 20.41 -60.22 -44.62
N PHE A 289 19.34 -60.67 -43.95
CA PHE A 289 18.76 -61.99 -44.21
C PHE A 289 18.18 -62.11 -45.61
N LEU A 290 17.53 -61.06 -46.13
CA LEU A 290 17.00 -61.07 -47.50
C LEU A 290 18.14 -61.10 -48.54
N ALA A 291 19.23 -60.37 -48.31
CA ALA A 291 20.42 -60.44 -49.16
C ALA A 291 21.09 -61.83 -49.11
N LEU A 292 21.17 -62.44 -47.93
CA LEU A 292 21.66 -63.81 -47.77
C LEU A 292 20.76 -64.82 -48.46
N GLU A 293 19.43 -64.69 -48.34
CA GLU A 293 18.47 -65.52 -49.06
C GLU A 293 18.65 -65.40 -50.57
N ALA A 294 18.76 -64.17 -51.10
CA ALA A 294 19.00 -63.95 -52.52
C ALA A 294 20.34 -64.53 -52.99
N LEU A 295 21.40 -64.43 -52.17
CA LEU A 295 22.68 -65.09 -52.43
C LEU A 295 22.54 -66.62 -52.43
N ILE A 296 21.84 -67.18 -51.46
CA ILE A 296 21.56 -68.62 -51.36
C ILE A 296 20.81 -69.09 -52.61
N ILE A 297 19.70 -68.45 -52.99
CA ILE A 297 18.93 -68.81 -54.20
C ILE A 297 19.77 -68.69 -55.47
N ARG A 298 20.62 -67.66 -55.56
CA ARG A 298 21.42 -67.39 -56.77
C ARG A 298 22.62 -68.33 -56.94
N PHE A 299 23.28 -68.70 -55.84
CA PHE A 299 24.49 -69.52 -55.87
C PHE A 299 24.25 -70.99 -55.55
N TRP A 300 23.09 -71.33 -54.98
CA TRP A 300 22.68 -72.69 -54.68
C TRP A 300 21.60 -73.15 -55.67
N SER A 301 22.01 -73.43 -56.91
CA SER A 301 21.20 -74.16 -57.87
C SER A 301 21.46 -75.66 -57.71
N VAL A 302 20.62 -76.35 -56.93
CA VAL A 302 20.44 -77.82 -56.96
C VAL A 302 18.99 -78.09 -57.28
#